data_AF-D6A627-F1
#
_entry.id   AF-D6A627-F1
#
_cell.length_a   1.000
_cell.length_b   1.000
_cell.length_c   1.000
_cell.angle_alpha   90.00
_cell.angle_beta   90.00
_cell.angle_gamma   90.00
#
_symmetry.space_group_name_H-M   'P 1'
#
loop_
_entity.id
_entity.type
_entity.pdbx_description
1 polymer ?
#
loop_
_entity_poly.entity_id
_entity_poly.type
_entity_poly.pdbx_seq_one_letter_code
_entity_poly.pdbx_strand_id
1 'polypeptide(L)'
;MCPADRRLPAAAAAAHRVREAQGAPASRPAGGRPMTGGTVLPARRAVLLGGGFSTDDDGLLDDWLLGHARGPRPRVCFVPTASGDAPAYVERFLDAFRSRACEPSVLTLFRRELDDEALRAFLLSQDVVYVGGGNTANLLAIWRTHGVDLLLREAYDRGTLLCGISAGANCWAAGSHTDSFGPLTYLRDGLGLLPGSVCPHYDSEPGRRASYRAAVAGGALPAGWALEDGVGALFTDGRLTEAVARKPEARLYRVRAGLGGEAVERAVTCRPLRA
;
A
#
# COMPACT_ATOMS: atom_id res chain seq x y z
N MET A 1 66.44 12.11 -16.36
CA MET A 1 65.93 10.82 -15.82
C MET A 1 64.61 10.52 -16.51
N CYS A 2 64.63 9.62 -17.51
CA CYS A 2 63.51 8.75 -17.89
C CYS A 2 63.56 7.51 -16.96
N PRO A 3 62.66 6.50 -17.03
CA PRO A 3 61.47 6.33 -17.87
C PRO A 3 60.25 5.81 -17.03
N ALA A 4 59.03 5.65 -17.56
CA ALA A 4 58.63 4.41 -18.21
C ALA A 4 57.36 4.59 -19.06
N ASP A 5 57.58 4.47 -20.36
CA ASP A 5 56.65 3.93 -21.37
C ASP A 5 56.07 2.58 -20.94
N ARG A 6 54.78 2.36 -21.22
CA ARG A 6 54.25 1.03 -21.57
C ARG A 6 53.11 1.18 -22.57
N ARG A 7 53.44 1.00 -23.84
CA ARG A 7 52.52 0.56 -24.90
C ARG A 7 52.66 -0.96 -25.10
N LEU A 8 51.62 -1.51 -25.73
CA LEU A 8 51.51 -2.76 -26.53
C LEU A 8 50.84 -3.95 -25.82
N PRO A 9 50.22 -4.92 -26.56
CA PRO A 9 49.71 -4.89 -27.95
C PRO A 9 48.31 -5.54 -28.14
N ALA A 10 47.73 -5.33 -29.31
CA ALA A 10 46.67 -6.16 -29.88
C ALA A 10 47.26 -7.48 -30.45
N ALA A 11 46.58 -8.60 -30.23
CA ALA A 11 46.83 -9.89 -30.88
C ALA A 11 45.45 -10.51 -31.19
N ALA A 12 45.05 -10.59 -32.46
CA ALA A 12 45.41 -11.60 -33.46
C ALA A 12 44.47 -12.82 -33.42
N ALA A 13 43.68 -12.92 -34.48
CA ALA A 13 42.81 -14.03 -34.81
C ALA A 13 43.61 -15.32 -35.08
N ALA A 14 43.06 -16.46 -34.67
CA ALA A 14 43.50 -17.77 -35.11
C ALA A 14 42.29 -18.57 -35.59
N ALA A 15 42.22 -18.77 -36.91
CA ALA A 15 41.40 -19.77 -37.54
C ALA A 15 42.04 -21.15 -37.36
N HIS A 16 41.25 -22.16 -37.00
CA HIS A 16 41.65 -23.55 -37.27
C HIS A 16 40.45 -24.46 -37.56
N ARG A 17 40.34 -24.74 -38.86
CA ARG A 17 40.00 -26.00 -39.55
C ARG A 17 38.87 -26.89 -39.00
N VAL A 18 37.87 -26.99 -39.86
CA VAL A 18 36.90 -28.07 -40.11
C VAL A 18 37.53 -29.47 -39.97
N ARG A 19 36.84 -30.35 -39.23
CA ARG A 19 36.82 -31.79 -39.47
C ARG A 19 35.36 -32.23 -39.52
N GLU A 20 34.96 -32.70 -40.69
CA GLU A 20 33.71 -33.42 -40.91
C GLU A 20 33.75 -34.74 -40.15
N ALA A 21 32.71 -35.02 -39.38
CA ALA A 21 32.42 -36.34 -38.84
C ALA A 21 31.03 -36.75 -39.32
N GLN A 22 31.00 -37.94 -39.89
CA GLN A 22 29.90 -38.54 -40.63
C GLN A 22 28.73 -38.91 -39.71
N GLY A 23 27.54 -38.98 -40.31
CA GLY A 23 26.25 -39.03 -39.63
C GLY A 23 25.94 -40.31 -38.87
N ALA A 24 25.12 -40.13 -37.83
CA ALA A 24 24.27 -41.15 -37.22
C ALA A 24 22.82 -40.64 -37.25
N PRO A 25 21.82 -41.50 -37.44
CA PRO A 25 20.45 -41.08 -37.78
C PRO A 25 19.71 -40.48 -36.58
N ALA A 26 18.87 -39.49 -36.90
CA ALA A 26 18.04 -38.74 -35.97
C ALA A 26 17.06 -39.62 -35.17
N SER A 27 17.15 -39.54 -33.85
CA SER A 27 16.03 -39.88 -32.96
C SER A 27 15.16 -38.63 -32.77
N ARG A 28 13.86 -38.75 -33.04
CA ARG A 28 12.87 -37.68 -32.82
C ARG A 28 12.84 -37.35 -31.32
N PRO A 29 13.03 -36.10 -30.88
CA PRO A 29 12.65 -35.75 -29.53
C PRO A 29 11.12 -35.72 -29.47
N ALA A 30 10.57 -36.49 -28.55
CA ALA A 30 9.19 -36.38 -28.12
C ALA A 30 8.89 -34.92 -27.76
N GLY A 31 7.72 -34.44 -28.17
CA GLY A 31 7.28 -33.06 -27.96
C GLY A 31 7.39 -32.67 -26.49
N GLY A 32 8.40 -31.86 -26.17
CA GLY A 32 8.47 -31.14 -24.91
C GLY A 32 7.37 -30.10 -24.89
N ARG A 33 6.41 -30.28 -23.99
CA ARG A 33 5.52 -29.20 -23.56
C ARG A 33 6.40 -28.02 -23.12
N PRO A 34 6.18 -26.78 -23.58
CA PRO A 34 6.88 -25.65 -23.03
C PRO A 34 6.49 -25.52 -21.56
N MET A 35 7.47 -25.65 -20.67
CA MET A 35 7.36 -25.26 -19.27
C MET A 35 7.24 -23.74 -19.22
N THR A 36 6.01 -23.23 -19.32
CA THR A 36 5.70 -21.84 -18.96
C THR A 36 5.69 -21.72 -17.44
N GLY A 37 6.85 -21.90 -16.81
CA GLY A 37 7.11 -21.53 -15.43
C GLY A 37 7.31 -20.02 -15.32
N GLY A 38 6.32 -19.24 -15.75
CA GLY A 38 6.29 -17.82 -15.42
C GLY A 38 5.97 -17.70 -13.95
N THR A 39 6.90 -17.17 -13.15
CA THR A 39 6.61 -16.81 -11.76
C THR A 39 5.47 -15.80 -11.77
N VAL A 40 4.27 -16.24 -11.41
CA VAL A 40 3.13 -15.33 -11.25
C VAL A 40 3.47 -14.42 -10.08
N LEU A 41 3.75 -13.15 -10.38
CA LEU A 41 3.97 -12.16 -9.33
C LEU A 41 2.70 -12.07 -8.47
N PRO A 42 2.82 -11.99 -7.14
CA PRO A 42 1.67 -11.84 -6.29
C PRO A 42 0.94 -10.54 -6.59
N ALA A 43 -0.39 -10.56 -6.50
CA ALA A 43 -1.21 -9.38 -6.70
C ALA A 43 -0.92 -8.31 -5.63
N ARG A 44 -0.88 -7.06 -6.05
CA ARG A 44 -0.64 -5.91 -5.19
C ARG A 44 -1.94 -5.44 -4.55
N ARG A 45 -2.06 -5.54 -3.22
CA ARG A 45 -3.35 -5.35 -2.53
C ARG A 45 -3.26 -4.29 -1.43
N ALA A 46 -4.20 -3.34 -1.46
CA ALA A 46 -4.29 -2.28 -0.47
C ALA A 46 -5.74 -2.05 -0.04
N VAL A 47 -5.94 -1.74 1.24
CA VAL A 47 -7.23 -1.44 1.85
C VAL A 47 -7.21 0.00 2.36
N LEU A 48 -8.26 0.74 2.01
CA LEU A 48 -8.55 2.07 2.56
C LEU A 48 -9.73 1.96 3.52
N LEU A 49 -9.57 2.49 4.72
CA LEU A 49 -10.64 2.63 5.72
C LEU A 49 -10.92 4.11 5.97
N GLY A 50 -12.19 4.51 5.86
CA GLY A 50 -12.61 5.91 5.99
C GLY A 50 -12.48 6.48 7.41
N GLY A 51 -12.72 5.65 8.43
CA GLY A 51 -12.75 6.01 9.84
C GLY A 51 -13.35 4.87 10.66
N GLY A 52 -13.32 4.96 12.00
CA GLY A 52 -13.96 3.99 12.91
C GLY A 52 -13.05 2.99 13.63
N PHE A 53 -11.76 2.87 13.29
CA PHE A 53 -10.86 1.95 14.00
C PHE A 53 -10.59 2.42 15.43
N SER A 54 -10.71 1.49 16.38
CA SER A 54 -10.60 1.70 17.82
C SER A 54 -11.70 2.57 18.48
N THR A 55 -12.73 2.93 17.72
CA THR A 55 -13.98 3.54 18.24
C THR A 55 -15.18 2.63 18.03
N ASP A 56 -15.06 1.62 17.16
CA ASP A 56 -16.13 0.68 16.84
C ASP A 56 -15.98 -0.62 17.65
N ASP A 57 -16.99 -0.97 18.43
CA ASP A 57 -16.95 -2.11 19.36
C ASP A 57 -17.13 -3.48 18.67
N ASP A 58 -17.61 -3.52 17.42
CA ASP A 58 -17.99 -4.76 16.72
C ASP A 58 -16.87 -5.41 15.91
N GLY A 59 -15.83 -4.66 15.56
CA GLY A 59 -14.67 -5.22 14.86
C GLY A 59 -14.92 -5.68 13.41
N LEU A 60 -16.05 -5.34 12.81
CA LEU A 60 -16.48 -5.90 11.51
C LEU A 60 -15.50 -5.60 10.36
N LEU A 61 -14.92 -4.41 10.34
CA LEU A 61 -13.94 -4.02 9.32
C LEU A 61 -12.61 -4.76 9.49
N ASP A 62 -12.21 -5.02 10.73
CA ASP A 62 -10.98 -5.77 11.03
C ASP A 62 -11.13 -7.24 10.62
N ASP A 63 -12.29 -7.83 10.88
CA ASP A 63 -12.59 -9.21 10.48
C ASP A 63 -12.68 -9.34 8.95
N TRP A 64 -13.30 -8.36 8.28
CA TRP A 64 -13.29 -8.28 6.83
C TRP A 64 -11.87 -8.15 6.25
N LEU A 65 -11.01 -7.32 6.85
CA LEU A 65 -9.60 -7.19 6.48
C LEU A 65 -8.85 -8.53 6.62
N LEU A 66 -9.02 -9.23 7.76
CA LEU A 66 -8.37 -10.51 8.00
C LEU A 66 -8.84 -11.60 7.04
N GLY A 67 -10.11 -11.58 6.63
CA GLY A 67 -10.64 -12.47 5.59
C GLY A 67 -9.94 -12.33 4.24
N HIS A 68 -9.22 -11.22 4.03
CA HIS A 68 -8.40 -10.96 2.83
C HIS A 68 -6.91 -11.29 3.02
N ALA A 69 -6.45 -11.58 4.23
CA ALA A 69 -5.05 -11.88 4.50
C ALA A 69 -4.64 -13.27 3.98
N ARG A 70 -3.32 -13.53 3.96
CA ARG A 70 -2.79 -14.82 3.52
C ARG A 70 -2.79 -15.82 4.68
N GLY A 71 -3.41 -16.97 4.44
CA GLY A 71 -3.42 -18.07 5.41
C GLY A 71 -4.37 -17.87 6.59
N PRO A 72 -4.54 -18.90 7.42
CA PRO A 72 -5.54 -18.92 8.49
C PRO A 72 -5.13 -18.15 9.75
N ARG A 73 -3.85 -17.76 9.88
CA ARG A 73 -3.31 -17.03 11.03
C ARG A 73 -2.24 -16.02 10.57
N PRO A 74 -2.63 -14.94 9.88
CA PRO A 74 -1.69 -13.99 9.28
C PRO A 74 -0.90 -13.22 10.33
N ARG A 75 0.33 -12.83 9.99
CA ARG A 75 1.11 -11.84 10.73
C ARG A 75 0.63 -10.44 10.39
N VAL A 76 0.23 -9.70 11.42
CA VAL A 76 -0.34 -8.35 11.28
C VAL A 76 0.52 -7.37 12.05
N CYS A 77 1.24 -6.51 11.33
CA CYS A 77 2.01 -5.44 11.93
C CYS A 77 1.21 -4.14 11.97
N PHE A 78 1.02 -3.59 13.17
CA PHE A 78 0.50 -2.24 13.35
C PHE A 78 1.61 -1.20 13.30
N VAL A 79 1.39 -0.13 12.53
CA VAL A 79 2.31 1.00 12.38
C VAL A 79 1.61 2.27 12.88
N PRO A 80 1.81 2.67 14.14
CA PRO A 80 1.15 3.81 14.78
C PRO A 80 1.83 5.16 14.50
N THR A 81 2.73 5.26 13.52
CA THR A 81 3.58 6.44 13.31
C THR A 81 2.79 7.75 13.20
N ALA A 82 1.61 7.74 12.58
CA ALA A 82 0.76 8.92 12.43
C ALA A 82 0.32 9.52 13.78
N SER A 83 0.19 8.72 14.83
CA SER A 83 -0.19 9.17 16.17
C SER A 83 1.01 9.49 17.07
N GLY A 84 2.24 9.48 16.54
CA GLY A 84 3.43 9.61 17.36
C GLY A 84 3.75 8.34 18.17
N ASP A 85 3.37 7.16 17.66
CA ASP A 85 3.47 5.88 18.36
C ASP A 85 2.73 5.88 19.72
N ALA A 86 1.57 6.53 19.77
CA ALA A 86 0.80 6.71 21.01
C ALA A 86 0.52 5.36 21.73
N PRO A 87 1.00 5.16 22.97
CA PRO A 87 0.86 3.88 23.68
C PRO A 87 -0.59 3.40 23.80
N ALA A 88 -1.52 4.30 24.14
CA ALA A 88 -2.94 3.97 24.25
C ALA A 88 -3.54 3.48 22.91
N TYR A 89 -3.01 3.93 21.76
CA TYR A 89 -3.49 3.45 20.46
C TYR A 89 -2.92 2.06 20.14
N VAL A 90 -1.65 1.82 20.51
CA VAL A 90 -1.03 0.51 20.43
C VAL A 90 -1.79 -0.51 21.28
N GLU A 91 -2.14 -0.16 22.51
CA GLU A 91 -2.95 -1.01 23.40
C GLU A 91 -4.31 -1.33 22.79
N ARG A 92 -5.05 -0.34 22.28
CA ARG A 92 -6.33 -0.57 21.59
C ARG A 92 -6.19 -1.51 20.39
N PHE A 93 -5.14 -1.38 19.58
CA PHE A 93 -4.88 -2.30 18.48
C PHE A 93 -4.63 -3.73 19.00
N LEU A 94 -3.78 -3.87 20.02
CA LEU A 94 -3.44 -5.18 20.56
C LEU A 94 -4.66 -5.85 21.21
N ASP A 95 -5.48 -5.12 21.94
CA ASP A 95 -6.70 -5.64 22.56
C ASP A 95 -7.71 -6.11 21.51
N ALA A 96 -7.84 -5.37 20.41
CA ALA A 96 -8.64 -5.79 19.28
C ALA A 96 -8.07 -7.05 18.61
N PHE A 97 -6.78 -7.09 18.27
CA PHE A 97 -6.25 -8.16 17.40
C PHE A 97 -5.81 -9.43 18.14
N ARG A 98 -5.51 -9.38 19.45
CA ARG A 98 -5.07 -10.56 20.21
C ARG A 98 -6.12 -11.66 20.32
N SER A 99 -7.40 -11.33 20.34
CA SER A 99 -8.50 -12.29 20.38
C SER A 99 -8.80 -12.94 19.03
N ARG A 100 -8.25 -12.38 17.94
CA ARG A 100 -8.47 -12.84 16.58
C ARG A 100 -7.47 -13.91 16.18
N ALA A 101 -7.81 -14.69 15.14
CA ALA A 101 -6.92 -15.70 14.57
C ALA A 101 -5.79 -15.06 13.75
N CYS A 102 -4.87 -14.34 14.41
CA CYS A 102 -3.72 -13.70 13.80
C CYS A 102 -2.50 -13.65 14.76
N GLU A 103 -1.38 -13.17 14.25
CA GLU A 103 -0.16 -12.86 15.02
C GLU A 103 0.08 -11.34 15.00
N PRO A 104 -0.45 -10.58 15.98
CA PRO A 104 -0.27 -9.14 16.01
C PRO A 104 1.14 -8.76 16.46
N SER A 105 1.71 -7.75 15.80
CA SER A 105 2.98 -7.10 16.15
C SER A 105 2.87 -5.59 15.97
N VAL A 106 3.84 -4.83 16.47
CA VAL A 106 3.82 -3.36 16.42
C VAL A 106 5.19 -2.87 15.98
N LEU A 107 5.23 -1.94 15.03
CA LEU A 107 6.45 -1.24 14.61
C LEU A 107 6.40 0.22 15.06
N THR A 108 7.16 0.54 16.11
CA THR A 108 7.37 1.92 16.55
C THR A 108 8.64 2.50 15.95
N LEU A 109 8.59 3.76 15.53
CA LEU A 109 9.72 4.48 14.92
C LEU A 109 10.25 5.62 15.81
N PHE A 110 9.42 6.20 16.68
CA PHE A 110 9.85 7.24 17.63
C PHE A 110 10.75 6.68 18.75
N ARG A 111 10.66 5.37 19.00
CA ARG A 111 11.59 4.58 19.81
C ARG A 111 12.04 3.37 19.00
N ARG A 112 12.70 3.65 17.88
CA ARG A 112 13.19 2.61 16.97
C ARG A 112 14.28 1.77 17.65
N GLU A 113 14.05 0.46 17.76
CA GLU A 113 15.02 -0.51 18.27
C GLU A 113 15.72 -1.31 17.16
N LEU A 114 15.02 -1.55 16.05
CA LEU A 114 15.53 -2.33 14.92
C LEU A 114 16.52 -1.50 14.09
N ASP A 115 17.69 -2.06 13.77
CA ASP A 115 18.56 -1.50 12.73
C ASP A 115 17.93 -1.65 11.32
N ASP A 116 18.63 -1.21 10.27
CA ASP A 116 18.06 -1.16 8.92
C ASP A 116 17.79 -2.56 8.34
N GLU A 117 18.66 -3.53 8.63
CA GLU A 117 18.50 -4.91 8.16
C GLU A 117 17.35 -5.60 8.90
N ALA A 118 17.29 -5.47 10.22
CA ALA A 118 16.23 -6.03 11.05
C ALA A 118 14.87 -5.38 10.74
N LEU A 119 14.83 -4.07 10.49
CA LEU A 119 13.60 -3.36 10.09
C LEU A 119 13.05 -3.90 8.77
N ARG A 120 13.92 -4.07 7.77
CA ARG A 120 13.54 -4.66 6.48
C ARG A 120 13.07 -6.09 6.64
N ALA A 121 13.81 -6.93 7.36
CA ALA A 121 13.43 -8.32 7.59
C ALA A 121 12.08 -8.42 8.31
N PHE A 122 11.86 -7.57 9.31
CA PHE A 122 10.60 -7.50 10.06
C PHE A 122 9.43 -7.13 9.16
N LEU A 123 9.50 -6.02 8.40
CA LEU A 123 8.41 -5.57 7.53
C LEU A 123 8.10 -6.56 6.41
N LEU A 124 9.12 -7.15 5.78
CA LEU A 124 8.93 -8.11 4.69
C LEU A 124 8.41 -9.48 5.16
N SER A 125 8.42 -9.75 6.46
CA SER A 125 7.88 -10.97 7.05
C SER A 125 6.37 -10.90 7.38
N GLN A 126 5.74 -9.74 7.18
CA GLN A 126 4.34 -9.51 7.52
C GLN A 126 3.40 -9.90 6.37
N ASP A 127 2.27 -10.48 6.71
CA ASP A 127 1.18 -10.75 5.75
C ASP A 127 0.29 -9.51 5.57
N VAL A 128 0.12 -8.74 6.65
CA VAL A 128 -0.65 -7.50 6.69
C VAL A 128 0.17 -6.42 7.39
N VAL A 129 0.20 -5.21 6.81
CA VAL A 129 0.63 -4.01 7.53
C VAL A 129 -0.57 -3.10 7.69
N TYR A 130 -0.95 -2.83 8.93
CA TYR A 130 -2.04 -1.95 9.32
C TYR A 130 -1.49 -0.62 9.81
N VAL A 131 -1.84 0.48 9.14
CA VAL A 131 -1.36 1.82 9.48
C VAL A 131 -2.47 2.61 10.15
N GLY A 132 -2.18 3.09 11.36
CA GLY A 132 -3.13 3.85 12.18
C GLY A 132 -3.39 5.28 11.68
N GLY A 133 -4.43 5.89 12.26
CA GLY A 133 -4.75 7.30 12.05
C GLY A 133 -3.85 8.27 12.83
N GLY A 134 -3.99 9.56 12.56
CA GLY A 134 -3.22 10.65 13.18
C GLY A 134 -2.82 11.71 12.15
N ASN A 135 -1.59 12.19 12.20
CA ASN A 135 -1.06 13.21 11.29
C ASN A 135 -0.39 12.56 10.05
N THR A 136 -0.95 12.83 8.86
CA THR A 136 -0.46 12.24 7.60
C THR A 136 0.91 12.80 7.21
N ALA A 137 1.13 14.11 7.35
CA ALA A 137 2.39 14.76 6.99
C ALA A 137 3.55 14.24 7.85
N ASN A 138 3.34 14.13 9.16
CA ASN A 138 4.34 13.61 10.09
C ASN A 138 4.67 12.15 9.79
N LEU A 139 3.66 11.31 9.55
CA LEU A 139 3.87 9.91 9.16
C LEU A 139 4.77 9.81 7.92
N LEU A 140 4.47 10.55 6.85
CA LEU A 140 5.24 10.49 5.61
C LEU A 140 6.67 11.00 5.78
N ALA A 141 6.87 12.08 6.55
CA ALA A 141 8.19 12.62 6.83
C ALA A 141 9.06 11.62 7.61
N ILE A 142 8.49 10.99 8.63
CA ILE A 142 9.19 9.99 9.46
C ILE A 142 9.50 8.75 8.63
N TRP A 143 8.54 8.23 7.88
CA TRP A 143 8.79 7.05 7.06
C TRP A 143 9.93 7.25 6.06
N ARG A 144 9.99 8.40 5.39
CA ARG A 144 11.11 8.74 4.49
C ARG A 144 12.43 8.84 5.23
N THR A 145 12.42 9.40 6.44
CA THR A 145 13.62 9.48 7.30
C THR A 145 14.14 8.09 7.66
N HIS A 146 13.23 7.13 7.88
CA HIS A 146 13.55 5.76 8.28
C HIS A 146 13.59 4.75 7.11
N GLY A 147 13.38 5.18 5.87
CA GLY A 147 13.30 4.30 4.69
C GLY A 147 12.08 3.36 4.65
N VAL A 148 11.10 3.56 5.54
CA VAL A 148 9.92 2.69 5.65
C VAL A 148 9.02 2.81 4.42
N ASP A 149 8.98 3.96 3.76
CA ASP A 149 8.27 4.17 2.50
C ASP A 149 8.73 3.21 1.40
N LEU A 150 10.05 3.03 1.27
CA LEU A 150 10.65 2.09 0.31
C LEU A 150 10.36 0.63 0.70
N LEU A 151 10.44 0.31 1.99
CA LEU A 151 10.19 -1.05 2.49
C LEU A 151 8.72 -1.46 2.33
N LEU A 152 7.78 -0.53 2.53
CA LEU A 152 6.36 -0.78 2.29
C LEU A 152 6.04 -0.96 0.81
N ARG A 153 6.70 -0.21 -0.07
CA ARG A 153 6.64 -0.46 -1.52
C ARG A 153 7.11 -1.87 -1.86
N GLU A 154 8.25 -2.29 -1.31
CA GLU A 154 8.78 -3.63 -1.52
C GLU A 154 7.84 -4.72 -0.99
N ALA A 155 7.29 -4.55 0.22
CA ALA A 155 6.31 -5.46 0.81
C ALA A 155 5.05 -5.57 -0.07
N TYR A 156 4.54 -4.43 -0.54
CA TYR A 156 3.40 -4.36 -1.45
C TYR A 156 3.65 -5.10 -2.76
N ASP A 157 4.84 -4.95 -3.35
CA ASP A 157 5.24 -5.64 -4.58
C ASP A 157 5.41 -7.16 -4.38
N ARG A 158 5.69 -7.60 -3.15
CA ARG A 158 5.69 -9.02 -2.72
C ARG A 158 4.29 -9.50 -2.28
N GLY A 159 3.31 -8.60 -2.31
CA GLY A 159 1.90 -8.82 -2.07
C GLY A 159 1.51 -8.98 -0.61
N THR A 160 2.26 -8.37 0.31
CA THR A 160 1.75 -8.00 1.64
C THR A 160 0.50 -7.13 1.46
N LEU A 161 -0.55 -7.43 2.23
CA LEU A 161 -1.77 -6.63 2.23
C LEU A 161 -1.54 -5.36 3.05
N LEU A 162 -1.56 -4.20 2.39
CA LEU A 162 -1.46 -2.92 3.09
C LEU A 162 -2.85 -2.45 3.50
N CYS A 163 -3.03 -2.05 4.74
CA CYS A 163 -4.26 -1.48 5.26
C CYS A 163 -3.95 -0.15 5.91
N GLY A 164 -4.79 0.85 5.70
CA GLY A 164 -4.65 2.12 6.38
C GLY A 164 -6.00 2.74 6.70
N ILE A 165 -6.09 3.35 7.88
CA ILE A 165 -7.22 4.15 8.30
C ILE A 165 -6.84 5.62 8.40
N SER A 166 -7.73 6.51 7.94
CA SER A 166 -7.54 7.96 8.09
C SER A 166 -6.18 8.38 7.50
N ALA A 167 -5.24 8.88 8.31
CA ALA A 167 -3.86 9.15 7.85
C ALA A 167 -3.15 7.94 7.20
N GLY A 168 -3.39 6.73 7.68
CA GLY A 168 -2.92 5.51 7.03
C GLY A 168 -3.57 5.26 5.67
N ALA A 169 -4.85 5.62 5.49
CA ALA A 169 -5.50 5.54 4.18
C ALA A 169 -4.92 6.58 3.21
N ASN A 170 -4.65 7.79 3.72
CA ASN A 170 -4.08 8.89 2.96
C ASN A 170 -2.73 8.55 2.34
N CYS A 171 -1.84 7.86 3.07
CA CYS A 171 -0.46 7.66 2.62
C CYS A 171 -0.32 6.75 1.40
N TRP A 172 -1.31 5.90 1.08
CA TRP A 172 -1.22 4.96 -0.04
C TRP A 172 -1.39 5.59 -1.42
N ALA A 173 -2.14 6.68 -1.54
CA ALA A 173 -2.42 7.30 -2.82
C ALA A 173 -1.30 8.27 -3.26
N ALA A 174 -1.40 8.84 -4.47
CA ALA A 174 -0.47 9.87 -4.92
C ALA A 174 -0.69 11.20 -4.20
N GLY A 175 -1.93 11.51 -3.82
CA GLY A 175 -2.27 12.66 -2.98
C GLY A 175 -3.40 12.36 -2.02
N SER A 176 -3.63 13.25 -1.07
CA SER A 176 -4.66 13.06 -0.05
C SER A 176 -5.19 14.37 0.51
N HIS A 177 -6.45 14.37 0.92
CA HIS A 177 -7.02 15.46 1.71
C HIS A 177 -6.72 15.25 3.20
N THR A 178 -6.31 16.31 3.88
CA THR A 178 -5.83 16.22 5.27
C THR A 178 -6.02 17.53 6.01
N ASP A 179 -5.85 17.48 7.32
CA ASP A 179 -5.83 18.55 8.32
C ASP A 179 -4.48 18.55 9.07
N SER A 180 -3.44 17.92 8.51
CA SER A 180 -2.12 17.72 9.15
C SER A 180 -1.45 19.02 9.64
N PHE A 181 -1.89 20.19 9.18
CA PHE A 181 -1.34 21.50 9.54
C PHE A 181 -2.37 22.38 10.27
N GLY A 182 -3.42 21.79 10.84
CA GLY A 182 -4.56 22.48 11.44
C GLY A 182 -5.73 22.56 10.47
N PRO A 183 -5.86 23.61 9.64
CA PRO A 183 -6.95 23.69 8.66
C PRO A 183 -6.92 22.58 7.60
N LEU A 184 -8.09 22.31 7.03
CA LEU A 184 -8.26 21.39 5.88
C LEU A 184 -7.43 21.87 4.68
N THR A 185 -6.71 20.94 4.08
CA THR A 185 -5.79 21.14 2.95
C THR A 185 -5.52 19.80 2.27
N TYR A 186 -4.47 19.71 1.46
CA TYR A 186 -4.08 18.53 0.73
C TYR A 186 -2.57 18.31 0.71
N LEU A 187 -2.18 17.05 0.53
CA LEU A 187 -0.82 16.59 0.26
C LEU A 187 -0.76 15.98 -1.14
N ARG A 188 0.38 16.15 -1.82
CA ARG A 188 0.62 15.66 -3.19
C ARG A 188 1.79 14.66 -3.27
N ASP A 189 2.23 14.23 -2.11
CA ASP A 189 3.42 13.42 -1.90
C ASP A 189 3.06 12.19 -1.06
N GLY A 190 1.94 11.52 -1.36
CA GLY A 190 1.73 10.18 -0.82
C GLY A 190 2.70 9.17 -1.46
N LEU A 191 2.64 7.90 -1.06
CA LEU A 191 3.53 6.86 -1.57
C LEU A 191 3.22 6.46 -3.03
N GLY A 192 2.06 6.88 -3.56
CA GLY A 192 1.64 6.56 -4.93
C GLY A 192 1.51 5.07 -5.18
N LEU A 193 1.15 4.26 -4.16
CA LEU A 193 0.83 2.85 -4.34
C LEU A 193 -0.51 2.68 -5.07
N LEU A 194 -1.45 3.60 -4.79
CA LEU A 194 -2.73 3.72 -5.47
C LEU A 194 -2.77 4.99 -6.35
N PRO A 195 -3.36 4.92 -7.55
CA PRO A 195 -3.48 6.08 -8.42
C PRO A 195 -4.54 7.05 -7.90
N GLY A 196 -4.28 8.34 -8.08
CA GLY A 196 -5.23 9.40 -7.74
C GLY A 196 -5.06 9.91 -6.31
N SER A 197 -6.17 10.35 -5.72
CA SER A 197 -6.20 10.89 -4.35
C SER A 197 -7.19 10.19 -3.44
N VAL A 198 -7.05 10.40 -2.12
CA VAL A 198 -7.93 9.83 -1.08
C VAL A 198 -8.41 10.91 -0.12
N CYS A 199 -9.67 10.80 0.33
CA CYS A 199 -10.25 11.60 1.40
C CYS A 199 -11.03 10.70 2.38
N PRO A 200 -10.46 10.35 3.55
CA PRO A 200 -11.19 9.71 4.64
C PRO A 200 -12.14 10.70 5.35
N HIS A 201 -12.93 10.24 6.32
CA HIS A 201 -13.83 11.07 7.13
C HIS A 201 -14.80 11.95 6.33
N TYR A 202 -15.27 11.45 5.20
CA TYR A 202 -15.95 12.30 4.21
C TYR A 202 -17.28 12.91 4.68
N ASP A 203 -17.90 12.29 5.67
CA ASP A 203 -19.18 12.68 6.29
C ASP A 203 -19.03 13.34 7.67
N SER A 204 -17.93 13.10 8.40
CA SER A 204 -17.84 13.44 9.82
C SER A 204 -17.14 14.77 10.12
N GLU A 205 -16.33 15.30 9.20
CA GLU A 205 -15.62 16.55 9.42
C GLU A 205 -16.22 17.75 8.65
N PRO A 206 -16.64 18.83 9.36
CA PRO A 206 -17.21 20.01 8.73
C PRO A 206 -16.34 20.59 7.61
N GLY A 207 -16.93 20.79 6.43
CA GLY A 207 -16.24 21.38 5.28
C GLY A 207 -15.33 20.42 4.49
N ARG A 208 -15.02 19.23 5.01
CA ARG A 208 -14.12 18.26 4.35
C ARG A 208 -14.59 17.86 2.95
N ARG A 209 -15.87 17.51 2.82
CA ARG A 209 -16.48 17.17 1.53
C ARG A 209 -16.37 18.30 0.51
N ALA A 210 -16.73 19.52 0.90
CA ALA A 210 -16.65 20.69 0.02
C ALA A 210 -15.20 21.00 -0.38
N SER A 211 -14.28 20.98 0.58
CA SER A 211 -12.85 21.26 0.38
C SER A 211 -12.19 20.24 -0.56
N TYR A 212 -12.44 18.94 -0.36
CA TYR A 212 -11.90 17.91 -1.25
C TYR A 212 -12.45 18.03 -2.68
N ARG A 213 -13.74 18.28 -2.83
CA ARG A 213 -14.35 18.54 -4.14
C ARG A 213 -13.69 19.72 -4.84
N ALA A 214 -13.48 20.84 -4.13
CA ALA A 214 -12.79 22.01 -4.68
C ALA A 214 -11.34 21.70 -5.09
N ALA A 215 -10.59 20.95 -4.26
CA ALA A 215 -9.23 20.54 -4.58
C ALA A 215 -9.15 19.66 -5.84
N VAL A 216 -10.10 18.74 -6.02
CA VAL A 216 -10.18 17.90 -7.23
C VAL A 216 -10.62 18.70 -8.45
N ALA A 217 -11.63 19.57 -8.31
CA ALA A 217 -12.14 20.38 -9.40
C ALA A 217 -11.10 21.40 -9.92
N GLY A 218 -10.36 22.03 -9.01
CA GLY A 218 -9.28 22.97 -9.30
C GLY A 218 -7.96 22.30 -9.72
N GLY A 219 -7.89 20.97 -9.80
CA GLY A 219 -6.70 20.23 -10.21
C GLY A 219 -5.55 20.20 -9.18
N ALA A 220 -5.78 20.71 -7.98
CA ALA A 220 -4.82 20.61 -6.88
C ALA A 220 -4.62 19.15 -6.42
N LEU A 221 -5.68 18.34 -6.51
CA LEU A 221 -5.62 16.89 -6.37
C LEU A 221 -6.14 16.21 -7.64
N PRO A 222 -5.56 15.06 -8.04
CA PRO A 222 -6.14 14.24 -9.09
C PRO A 222 -7.47 13.63 -8.64
N ALA A 223 -8.26 13.12 -9.59
CA ALA A 223 -9.45 12.33 -9.28
C ALA A 223 -9.14 11.18 -8.31
N GLY A 224 -10.05 10.92 -7.37
CA GLY A 224 -9.76 10.07 -6.23
C GLY A 224 -10.98 9.39 -5.62
N TRP A 225 -10.76 8.84 -4.43
CA TRP A 225 -11.75 8.12 -3.64
C TRP A 225 -12.03 8.86 -2.34
N ALA A 226 -13.30 9.05 -2.02
CA ALA A 226 -13.73 9.62 -0.75
C ALA A 226 -14.49 8.56 0.05
N LEU A 227 -14.09 8.37 1.30
CA LEU A 227 -14.59 7.32 2.18
C LEU A 227 -15.25 7.98 3.39
N GLU A 228 -16.52 7.67 3.61
CA GLU A 228 -17.21 7.98 4.87
C GLU A 228 -16.74 7.03 5.99
N ASP A 229 -17.01 7.40 7.24
CA ASP A 229 -16.66 6.57 8.38
C ASP A 229 -17.39 5.22 8.34
N GLY A 230 -16.68 4.13 8.66
CA GLY A 230 -17.22 2.77 8.55
C GLY A 230 -17.20 2.18 7.13
N VAL A 231 -16.60 2.86 6.14
CA VAL A 231 -16.39 2.31 4.78
C VAL A 231 -15.01 1.65 4.67
N GLY A 232 -14.99 0.45 4.08
CA GLY A 232 -13.77 -0.23 3.65
C GLY A 232 -13.73 -0.42 2.14
N ALA A 233 -12.58 -0.18 1.51
CA ALA A 233 -12.38 -0.35 0.08
C ALA A 233 -11.10 -1.14 -0.20
N LEU A 234 -11.24 -2.30 -0.85
CA LEU A 234 -10.12 -3.14 -1.27
C LEU A 234 -9.75 -2.82 -2.72
N PHE A 235 -8.45 -2.60 -2.92
CA PHE A 235 -7.83 -2.42 -4.21
C PHE A 235 -6.91 -3.59 -4.53
N THR A 236 -7.00 -4.10 -5.74
CA THR A 236 -6.09 -5.09 -6.31
C THR A 236 -5.50 -4.52 -7.59
N ASP A 237 -4.16 -4.48 -7.67
CA ASP A 237 -3.39 -3.91 -8.77
C ASP A 237 -3.86 -2.49 -9.14
N GLY A 238 -4.09 -1.66 -8.11
CA GLY A 238 -4.53 -0.27 -8.23
C GLY A 238 -5.99 -0.07 -8.61
N ARG A 239 -6.79 -1.14 -8.75
CA ARG A 239 -8.21 -1.10 -9.12
C ARG A 239 -9.10 -1.47 -7.94
N LEU A 240 -10.19 -0.72 -7.74
CA LEU A 240 -11.20 -1.07 -6.75
C LEU A 240 -11.83 -2.41 -7.12
N THR A 241 -11.72 -3.40 -6.22
CA THR A 241 -12.29 -4.75 -6.42
C THR A 241 -13.43 -5.04 -5.45
N GLU A 242 -13.43 -4.41 -4.28
CA GLU A 242 -14.50 -4.59 -3.31
C GLU A 242 -14.70 -3.31 -2.49
N ALA A 243 -15.95 -3.01 -2.16
CA ALA A 243 -16.32 -1.96 -1.22
C ALA A 243 -17.34 -2.51 -0.23
N VAL A 244 -17.09 -2.26 1.06
CA VAL A 244 -17.96 -2.68 2.16
C VAL A 244 -18.32 -1.49 3.03
N ALA A 245 -19.47 -1.59 3.69
CA ALA A 245 -19.93 -0.59 4.65
C ALA A 245 -20.36 -1.28 5.93
N ARG A 246 -19.85 -0.80 7.06
CA ARG A 246 -20.27 -1.22 8.39
C ARG A 246 -21.70 -0.75 8.68
N LYS A 247 -22.01 0.50 8.29
CA LYS A 247 -23.34 1.11 8.46
C LYS A 247 -24.10 1.17 7.13
N PRO A 248 -25.41 0.90 7.10
CA PRO A 248 -26.21 0.94 5.87
C PRO A 248 -26.16 2.27 5.09
N GLU A 249 -25.92 3.37 5.79
CA GLU A 249 -25.87 4.73 5.26
C GLU A 249 -24.50 5.15 4.75
N ALA A 250 -23.42 4.49 5.18
CA ALA A 250 -22.05 4.88 4.82
C ALA A 250 -21.74 4.58 3.34
N ARG A 251 -21.03 5.48 2.67
CA ARG A 251 -20.80 5.48 1.22
C ARG A 251 -19.33 5.69 0.85
N LEU A 252 -18.92 4.94 -0.16
CA LEU A 252 -17.71 5.22 -0.94
C LEU A 252 -18.09 6.09 -2.14
N TYR A 253 -17.31 7.13 -2.45
CA TYR A 253 -17.48 7.94 -3.65
C TYR A 253 -16.24 7.92 -4.53
N ARG A 254 -16.44 7.89 -5.84
CA ARG A 254 -15.44 8.33 -6.80
C ARG A 254 -15.66 9.81 -7.09
N VAL A 255 -14.63 10.63 -6.83
CA VAL A 255 -14.67 12.08 -7.07
C VAL A 255 -13.75 12.40 -8.25
N ARG A 256 -14.25 13.20 -9.20
CA ARG A 256 -13.53 13.59 -10.41
C ARG A 256 -13.81 15.06 -10.74
N ALA A 257 -12.88 15.72 -11.42
CA ALA A 257 -13.18 17.01 -12.03
C ALA A 257 -14.29 16.84 -13.07
N GLY A 258 -15.29 17.71 -13.01
CA GLY A 258 -16.37 17.83 -13.98
C GLY A 258 -16.13 18.97 -14.97
N LEU A 259 -17.06 19.14 -15.90
CA LEU A 259 -17.10 20.32 -16.76
C LEU A 259 -17.55 21.54 -15.93
N GLY A 260 -16.98 22.71 -16.22
CA GLY A 260 -17.39 23.97 -15.58
C GLY A 260 -16.72 24.28 -14.24
N GLY A 261 -15.64 23.59 -13.87
CA GLY A 261 -14.86 23.90 -12.65
C GLY A 261 -15.45 23.31 -11.36
N GLU A 262 -16.41 22.39 -11.47
CA GLU A 262 -17.03 21.69 -10.34
C GLU A 262 -16.61 20.22 -10.30
N ALA A 263 -16.55 19.62 -9.11
CA ALA A 263 -16.31 18.17 -8.99
C ALA A 263 -17.61 17.38 -9.10
N VAL A 264 -17.54 16.27 -9.83
CA VAL A 264 -18.59 15.24 -9.92
C VAL A 264 -18.26 14.12 -8.95
N GLU A 265 -19.25 13.74 -8.15
CA GLU A 265 -19.19 12.63 -7.22
C GLU A 265 -20.11 11.51 -7.70
N ARG A 266 -19.59 10.27 -7.71
CA ARG A 266 -20.39 9.08 -7.99
C ARG A 266 -20.28 8.13 -6.81
N ALA A 267 -21.39 7.90 -6.13
CA ALA A 267 -21.47 6.87 -5.09
C ALA A 267 -21.20 5.48 -5.70
N VAL A 268 -20.47 4.67 -4.95
CA VAL A 268 -20.21 3.27 -5.25
C VAL A 268 -20.99 2.41 -4.26
N THR A 269 -21.61 1.35 -4.77
CA THR A 269 -22.33 0.39 -3.95
C THR A 269 -21.37 -0.31 -3.01
N CYS A 270 -21.62 -0.19 -1.71
CA CYS A 270 -20.90 -0.93 -0.68
C CYS A 270 -21.76 -2.13 -0.23
N ARG A 271 -21.14 -3.31 -0.12
CA ARG A 271 -21.78 -4.47 0.49
C ARG A 271 -21.86 -4.27 2.00
N PRO A 272 -23.03 -4.44 2.65
CA PRO A 272 -23.12 -4.31 4.10
C PRO A 272 -22.33 -5.44 4.78
N LEU A 273 -21.58 -5.08 5.83
CA LEU A 273 -21.02 -6.05 6.77
C LEU A 273 -22.11 -6.47 7.76
N ARG A 274 -22.04 -7.72 8.21
CA ARG A 274 -22.95 -8.31 9.18
C ARG A 274 -22.12 -9.06 10.20
N ALA A 275 -22.50 -8.96 11.46
CA ALA A 275 -22.01 -9.82 12.53
C ALA A 275 -22.55 -11.25 12.36
#